data_AF-A0A7W0XS08-F1
#
_entry.id   AF-A0A7W0XS08-F1
#
_cell.length_a   1.000
_cell.length_b   1.000
_cell.length_c   1.000
_cell.angle_alpha   90.00
_cell.angle_beta   90.00
_cell.angle_gamma   90.00
#
_symmetry.space_group_name_H-M   'P 1'
#
loop_
_entity.id
_entity.type
_entity.pdbx_description
1 polymer ?
#
loop_
_entity_poly.entity_id
_entity_poly.type
_entity_poly.pdbx_seq_one_letter_code
_entity_poly.pdbx_strand_id
1 'polypeptide(L)' 'MTPFEDASPQVEAYRQQLNDFIRSGGEFDGVVDFDAVIRDPADPTMFIDLYDSGDGLHPSDEGYEAMAASIPLPLLDCGR' A
#
# COMPACT_ATOMS: atom_id res chain seq x y z
N MET A 1 1.84 4.86 0.78
CA MET A 1 0.73 5.06 1.73
C MET A 1 -0.46 4.23 1.29
N THR A 2 -1.14 3.61 2.25
CA THR A 2 -2.36 2.79 2.04
C THR A 2 -3.55 3.67 1.64
N PRO A 3 -4.61 3.08 1.06
CA PRO A 3 -5.88 3.77 0.84
C PRO A 3 -6.43 4.37 2.13
N PHE A 4 -7.23 5.43 2.00
CA PHE A 4 -7.94 6.04 3.12
C PHE A 4 -9.34 6.43 2.63
N GLU A 5 -10.33 5.61 3.01
CA GLU A 5 -11.71 5.66 2.50
C GLU A 5 -12.35 7.05 2.65
N ASP A 6 -12.10 7.72 3.78
CA ASP A 6 -12.63 9.04 4.10
C ASP A 6 -11.61 10.18 3.89
N ALA A 7 -10.63 9.97 3.01
CA ALA A 7 -9.68 11.01 2.66
C ALA A 7 -10.39 12.24 2.06
N SER A 8 -10.00 13.44 2.52
CA SER A 8 -10.32 14.62 1.74
C SER A 8 -9.68 14.53 0.35
N PRO A 9 -10.26 15.14 -0.70
CA PRO A 9 -9.69 15.09 -2.05
C PRO A 9 -8.23 15.54 -2.13
N GLN A 10 -7.82 16.46 -1.24
CA GLN A 10 -6.45 16.92 -1.14
C GLN A 10 -5.52 15.85 -0.55
N VAL A 11 -5.96 15.14 0.49
CA VAL A 11 -5.20 14.04 1.09
C VAL A 11 -5.02 12.91 0.09
N GLU A 12 -6.09 12.56 -0.64
CA GLU A 12 -6.02 11.55 -1.70
C GLU A 12 -5.05 11.96 -2.82
N ALA A 13 -5.08 13.22 -3.24
CA ALA A 13 -4.14 13.73 -4.22
C ALA A 13 -2.67 13.64 -3.74
N TYR A 14 -2.41 13.85 -2.44
CA TYR A 14 -1.08 13.67 -1.87
C TYR A 14 -0.67 12.19 -1.81
N ARG A 15 -1.59 11.30 -1.44
CA ARG A 15 -1.35 9.85 -1.43
C ARG A 15 -0.92 9.36 -2.81
N GLN A 16 -1.62 9.77 -3.87
CA GLN A 16 -1.27 9.44 -5.25
C GLN A 16 0.09 9.99 -5.65
N GLN A 17 0.34 11.29 -5.43
CA GLN A 17 1.61 11.93 -5.77
C GLN A 17 2.80 11.27 -5.05
N LEU A 18 2.65 10.96 -3.77
CA LEU A 18 3.70 10.30 -2.99
C LEU A 18 3.94 8.87 -3.48
N ASN A 19 2.87 8.10 -3.71
CA ASN A 19 3.00 6.74 -4.20
C ASN A 19 3.65 6.70 -5.59
N ASP A 20 3.32 7.63 -6.48
CA ASP A 20 3.92 7.72 -7.81
C ASP A 20 5.40 8.11 -7.73
N PHE A 21 5.77 9.04 -6.86
CA PHE A 21 7.17 9.37 -6.59
C PHE A 21 7.95 8.14 -6.09
N ILE A 22 7.41 7.39 -5.12
CA ILE A 22 8.08 6.20 -4.59
C ILE A 22 8.24 5.13 -5.68
N ARG A 23 7.20 4.89 -6.49
CA ARG A 23 7.20 3.86 -7.54
C ARG A 23 8.12 4.16 -8.71
N SER A 24 8.22 5.44 -9.11
CA SER A 24 8.86 5.85 -10.37
C SER A 24 10.12 6.68 -10.20
N GLY A 25 10.40 7.18 -8.99
CA GLY A 25 11.50 8.10 -8.74
C GLY A 25 12.89 7.47 -8.77
N GLY A 26 13.00 6.15 -8.57
CA GLY A 26 14.27 5.42 -8.62
C GLY A 26 15.23 5.70 -7.46
N GLU A 27 14.76 6.34 -6.39
CA GLU A 27 15.56 6.69 -5.20
C GLU A 27 15.89 5.48 -4.32
N PHE A 28 15.17 4.36 -4.50
CA PHE A 28 15.26 3.17 -3.65
C PHE A 28 15.76 1.96 -4.44
N ASP A 29 16.59 1.13 -3.79
CA ASP A 29 17.10 -0.13 -4.36
C ASP A 29 16.00 -1.19 -4.57
N GLY A 30 14.86 -1.03 -3.90
CA GLY A 30 13.68 -1.87 -4.04
C GLY A 30 12.43 -1.18 -3.47
N VAL A 31 11.28 -1.46 -4.09
CA VAL A 31 9.98 -0.92 -3.70
C VAL A 31 8.96 -2.06 -3.63
N VAL A 32 8.22 -2.13 -2.52
CA VAL A 32 7.05 -3.01 -2.37
C VAL A 32 5.80 -2.15 -2.31
N ASP A 33 4.88 -2.36 -3.26
CA ASP A 33 3.69 -1.54 -3.43
C ASP A 33 2.51 -2.07 -2.60
N PHE A 34 2.53 -1.82 -1.28
CA PHE A 34 1.43 -2.26 -0.41
C PHE A 34 0.10 -1.60 -0.72
N ASP A 35 0.09 -0.40 -1.31
CA ASP A 35 -1.15 0.20 -1.80
C ASP A 35 -1.83 -0.72 -2.83
N ALA A 36 -1.07 -1.22 -3.81
CA ALA A 36 -1.60 -2.14 -4.81
C ALA A 36 -2.02 -3.50 -4.23
N VAL A 37 -1.44 -3.94 -3.11
CA VAL A 37 -1.76 -5.23 -2.48
C VAL A 37 -3.13 -5.21 -1.81
N ILE A 38 -3.48 -4.09 -1.16
CA ILE A 38 -4.63 -4.04 -0.25
C ILE A 38 -5.80 -3.20 -0.77
N ARG A 39 -5.59 -2.34 -1.78
CA ARG A 39 -6.66 -1.51 -2.33
C ARG A 39 -7.66 -2.30 -3.15
N ASP A 40 -8.93 -1.91 -3.12
CA ASP A 40 -9.94 -2.48 -3.99
C ASP A 40 -9.62 -2.11 -5.46
N PRO A 41 -9.47 -3.09 -6.38
CA PRO A 41 -9.26 -2.80 -7.79
C PRO A 41 -10.46 -2.10 -8.46
N ALA A 42 -11.68 -2.25 -7.91
CA ALA A 42 -12.89 -1.56 -8.38
C ALA A 42 -12.98 -0.12 -7.85
N ASP A 43 -12.47 0.12 -6.63
CA ASP A 43 -12.38 1.46 -6.04
C ASP A 43 -11.02 1.67 -5.33
N PRO A 44 -9.99 2.20 -6.03
CA PRO A 44 -8.64 2.32 -5.49
C PRO A 44 -8.46 3.31 -4.31
N THR A 45 -9.53 4.00 -3.88
CA THR A 45 -9.51 4.81 -2.64
C THR A 45 -9.89 3.99 -1.41
N MET A 46 -10.31 2.74 -1.60
CA MET A 46 -10.83 1.84 -0.58
C MET A 46 -9.89 0.66 -0.37
N PHE A 47 -9.99 0.02 0.79
CA PHE A 47 -9.44 -1.31 1.00
C PHE A 47 -10.34 -2.37 0.33
N ILE A 48 -9.76 -3.52 0.00
CA ILE A 48 -10.56 -4.74 -0.12
C ILE A 48 -11.19 -5.01 1.25
N ASP A 49 -12.50 -5.25 1.32
CA ASP A 49 -13.25 -5.44 2.59
C ASP A 49 -12.55 -6.38 3.60
N LEU A 50 -11.98 -7.49 3.12
CA LEU A 50 -11.27 -8.47 3.96
C LEU A 50 -10.01 -7.90 4.64
N TYR A 51 -9.39 -6.89 4.02
CA TYR A 51 -8.13 -6.30 4.44
C TYR A 51 -8.30 -5.02 5.24
N ASP A 52 -9.53 -4.53 5.44
CA ASP A 52 -9.80 -3.40 6.34
C ASP A 52 -10.06 -3.91 7.77
N SER A 53 -9.43 -3.26 8.76
CA SER A 53 -9.75 -3.49 10.17
C SER A 53 -11.15 -2.96 10.57
N GLY A 54 -11.75 -2.16 9.70
CA GLY A 54 -13.07 -1.53 9.85
C GLY A 54 -13.00 -0.05 10.18
N ASP A 55 -11.82 0.57 10.05
CA ASP A 55 -11.62 2.01 10.25
C ASP A 55 -11.22 2.76 8.98
N GLY A 56 -11.13 2.05 7.84
CA GLY A 56 -10.81 2.62 6.54
C GLY A 56 -9.39 3.16 6.43
N LEU A 57 -8.51 2.89 7.41
CA LEU A 57 -7.15 3.42 7.48
C LEU A 57 -6.10 2.33 7.74
N HIS A 58 -6.39 1.41 8.67
CA HIS A 58 -5.46 0.37 9.09
C HIS A 58 -5.86 -1.00 8.52
N PRO A 59 -4.88 -1.78 8.01
CA PRO A 59 -5.15 -3.15 7.59
C PRO A 59 -5.67 -4.03 8.74
N SER A 60 -6.52 -5.00 8.40
CA SER A 60 -6.83 -6.14 9.27
C SER A 60 -5.63 -7.07 9.45
N ASP A 61 -5.77 -8.10 10.29
CA ASP A 61 -4.76 -9.16 10.42
C ASP A 61 -4.49 -9.85 9.07
N GLU A 62 -5.55 -10.15 8.30
CA GLU A 62 -5.47 -10.71 6.96
C GLU A 62 -4.81 -9.72 5.97
N GLY A 63 -5.06 -8.42 6.12
CA GLY A 63 -4.42 -7.37 5.34
C GLY A 63 -2.91 -7.31 5.59
N TYR A 64 -2.49 -7.39 6.85
CA TYR A 64 -1.07 -7.47 7.21
C TYR A 64 -0.42 -8.77 6.75
N GLU A 65 -1.12 -9.90 6.80
CA GLU A 65 -0.63 -11.17 6.25
C GLU A 65 -0.42 -11.07 4.73
N ALA A 66 -1.36 -10.48 3.99
CA ALA A 66 -1.24 -10.25 2.56
C ALA A 66 -0.05 -9.34 2.21
N MET A 67 0.15 -8.26 2.98
CA MET A 67 1.32 -7.38 2.83
C MET A 67 2.63 -8.13 3.11
N ALA A 68 2.70 -8.94 4.18
CA ALA A 68 3.90 -9.71 4.49
C ALA A 68 4.21 -10.72 3.37
N ALA A 69 3.20 -11.40 2.85
CA ALA A 69 3.33 -12.37 1.75
C ALA A 69 3.75 -11.73 0.42
N SER A 70 3.51 -10.42 0.23
CA SER A 70 3.87 -9.71 -1.01
C SER A 70 5.33 -9.27 -1.09
N ILE A 71 6.11 -9.39 -0.01
CA ILE A 71 7.50 -8.95 0.02
C ILE A 71 8.38 -9.97 -0.72
N PRO A 72 9.05 -9.59 -1.83
CA PRO A 72 10.05 -10.46 -2.43
C PRO A 72 11.27 -10.56 -1.51
N LEU A 73 11.49 -11.73 -0.92
CA LEU A 73 12.59 -11.96 0.03
C LEU A 73 13.98 -11.54 -0.47
N PRO A 74 14.33 -11.65 -1.78
CA PRO A 74 15.61 -11.15 -2.28
C PRO A 74 15.83 -9.64 -2.06
N LEU A 75 14.78 -8.84 -1.88
CA LEU A 75 14.91 -7.41 -1.53
C LEU A 75 15.44 -7.18 -0.11
N LEU A 76 15.38 -8.19 0.76
CA LEU A 76 15.83 -8.12 2.15
C LEU A 76 17.22 -8.71 2.36
N ASP A 77 17.83 -9.25 1.31
CA ASP A 77 19.15 -9.84 1.41
C ASP A 77 20.20 -8.74 1.62
N CYS A 78 21.02 -8.92 2.65
CA CYS A 78 22.13 -8.01 2.96
C CYS A 78 23.44 -8.45 2.27
N GLY A 79 23.39 -9.39 1.31
CA GLY A 79 24.52 -9.79 0.48
C GLY A 79 25.64 -10.44 1.27
N ARG A 80 25.31 -11.43 2.12
CA ARG A 80 26.34 -12.24 2.80
C ARG A 80 26.76 -13.45 1.98
#